data_AF-A0A2T6AR64-F1
#
_entry.id   AF-A0A2T6AR64-F1
#
_cell.length_a   1.000
_cell.length_b   1.000
_cell.length_c   1.000
_cell.angle_alpha   90.00
_cell.angle_beta   90.00
_cell.angle_gamma   90.00
#
_symmetry.space_group_name_H-M   'P 1'
#
loop_
_entity.id
_entity.type
_entity.pdbx_description
1 polymer ?
#
loop_
_entity_poly.entity_id
_entity_poly.type
_entity_poly.pdbx_seq_one_letter_code
_entity_poly.pdbx_strand_id
1 'polypeptide(L)'
;MVRTAKSAPYLGNVGLDECAEHSKLQNVLVGLHPRDDFTEADLNRCAALLDEEGTQPRMFGPILWQDNYAHLPSERLLELARKLLTKANGSDTLLEALSMKLHGKDPLEDALGPELRKLGLKAAAKLLLGDHEDPGGSKDYSMECVIKSALSFDGNDAEKTEWVDAIFSHIDEKYGFIHSFEEAIETTAGLMPEAFLNRVFQGTDDQHHRRIYFIKKGGIRRSPLAKISVANLIAWCQQRDPPAIWGLVSSGIELWEKFDGNRGGTSMSTVAVEFLEAAPEPEVVLHAYADRVSPSSWSGSRADVMQPRADAIAELTQHKREEIARAARTVSDRLTKEIESERARERQEDEEWEQRFE
;
A
#
# COMPACT_ATOMS: atom_id res chain seq x y z
N MET A 1 -12.81 14.40 24.08
CA MET A 1 -13.98 15.10 24.64
C MET A 1 -13.49 16.27 25.49
N VAL A 2 -13.12 17.38 24.84
CA VAL A 2 -12.81 18.66 25.50
C VAL A 2 -13.99 19.57 25.21
N ARG A 3 -14.65 20.03 26.28
CA ARG A 3 -15.84 20.87 26.21
C ARG A 3 -15.52 22.16 25.46
N THR A 4 -16.31 22.43 24.43
CA THR A 4 -16.43 23.71 23.75
C THR A 4 -16.89 24.78 24.75
N ALA A 5 -15.94 25.56 25.25
CA ALA A 5 -16.25 26.86 25.82
C ALA A 5 -16.63 27.80 24.66
N LYS A 6 -17.82 28.40 24.74
CA LYS A 6 -18.21 29.53 23.89
C LYS A 6 -17.11 30.59 23.99
N SER A 7 -16.46 30.87 22.87
CA SER A 7 -15.34 31.80 22.73
C SER A 7 -15.71 33.20 23.21
N ALA A 8 -14.83 33.77 24.04
CA ALA A 8 -14.81 35.19 24.33
C ALA A 8 -14.44 35.96 23.05
N PRO A 9 -15.06 37.11 22.78
CA PRO A 9 -14.84 37.86 21.54
C PRO A 9 -13.54 38.68 21.66
N TYR A 10 -12.83 38.81 20.53
CA TYR A 10 -11.71 39.73 20.28
C TYR A 10 -10.32 39.39 20.85
N LEU A 11 -9.59 38.52 20.15
CA LEU A 11 -8.20 38.87 19.82
C LEU A 11 -8.28 39.72 18.55
N GLY A 12 -8.17 41.05 18.67
CA GLY A 12 -8.00 41.92 17.50
C GLY A 12 -6.68 41.61 16.78
N ASN A 13 -6.47 42.16 15.58
CA ASN A 13 -5.24 41.94 14.78
C ASN A 13 -3.94 42.06 15.60
N VAL A 14 -3.88 43.02 16.53
CA VAL A 14 -2.73 43.23 17.44
C VAL A 14 -2.44 42.01 18.33
N GLY A 15 -3.49 41.35 18.85
CA GLY A 15 -3.32 40.17 19.69
C GLY A 15 -2.94 38.91 18.89
N LEU A 16 -3.30 38.85 17.60
CA LEU A 16 -2.87 37.76 16.71
C LEU A 16 -1.40 37.89 16.32
N ASP A 17 -0.91 39.11 16.12
CA ASP A 17 0.51 39.37 15.84
C ASP A 17 1.36 39.01 17.08
N GLU A 18 0.92 39.35 18.29
CA GLU A 18 1.58 38.90 19.54
C GLU A 18 1.55 37.38 19.72
N CYS A 19 0.48 36.70 19.28
CA CYS A 19 0.40 35.24 19.31
C CYS A 19 1.36 34.60 18.29
N ALA A 20 1.62 35.26 17.16
CA ALA A 20 2.55 34.80 16.14
C ALA A 20 4.01 34.81 16.64
N GLU A 21 4.37 35.77 17.49
CA GLU A 21 5.71 35.86 18.11
C GLU A 21 5.93 34.87 19.28
N HIS A 22 4.86 34.26 19.78
CA HIS A 22 4.93 33.35 20.93
C HIS A 22 5.10 31.89 20.48
N SER A 23 6.24 31.29 20.84
CA SER A 23 6.68 29.92 20.44
C SER A 23 5.63 28.79 20.52
N LYS A 24 4.70 28.85 21.48
CA LYS A 24 3.59 27.87 21.59
C LYS A 24 2.33 28.26 20.82
N LEU A 25 2.04 29.56 20.71
CA LEU A 25 0.79 30.04 20.14
C LEU A 25 0.91 30.17 18.61
N GLN A 26 2.11 30.41 18.09
CA GLN A 26 2.39 30.40 16.66
C GLN A 26 1.94 29.09 16.00
N ASN A 27 2.03 27.97 16.72
CA ASN A 27 1.68 26.63 16.26
C ASN A 27 0.18 26.30 16.28
N VAL A 28 -0.65 27.21 16.80
CA VAL A 28 -2.12 27.08 16.78
C VAL A 28 -2.79 28.30 16.15
N LEU A 29 -2.00 29.19 15.52
CA LEU A 29 -2.46 30.51 15.09
C LEU A 29 -3.63 30.42 14.10
N VAL A 30 -3.63 29.45 13.18
CA VAL A 30 -4.75 29.21 12.25
C VAL A 30 -6.06 28.97 13.02
N GLY A 31 -6.00 28.20 14.12
CA GLY A 31 -7.16 27.89 14.96
C GLY A 31 -7.60 29.02 15.89
N LEU A 32 -6.79 30.08 16.05
CA LEU A 32 -7.13 31.27 16.85
C LEU A 32 -7.94 32.30 16.07
N HIS A 33 -7.95 32.22 14.73
CA HIS A 33 -8.74 33.14 13.91
C HIS A 33 -10.24 32.79 13.98
N PRO A 34 -11.13 33.79 13.89
CA PRO A 34 -12.56 33.56 13.76
C PRO A 34 -12.86 32.71 12.52
N ARG A 35 -13.63 31.64 12.72
CA ARG A 35 -13.87 30.63 11.69
C ARG A 35 -14.61 31.14 10.45
N ASP A 36 -15.46 32.16 10.60
CA ASP A 36 -16.33 32.65 9.52
C ASP A 36 -15.82 33.97 8.90
N ASP A 37 -14.63 34.44 9.27
CA ASP A 37 -14.06 35.74 8.84
C ASP A 37 -12.56 35.62 8.49
N PHE A 38 -12.10 34.42 8.12
CA PHE A 38 -10.69 34.19 7.79
C PHE A 38 -10.36 34.75 6.41
N THR A 39 -9.59 35.82 6.34
CA THR A 39 -9.29 36.54 5.09
C THR A 39 -7.99 36.06 4.43
N GLU A 40 -7.72 36.51 3.19
CA GLU A 40 -6.41 36.32 2.57
C GLU A 40 -5.27 37.00 3.35
N ALA A 41 -5.56 38.09 4.06
CA ALA A 41 -4.57 38.74 4.93
C ALA A 41 -4.20 37.84 6.12
N ASP A 42 -5.19 37.13 6.69
CA ASP A 42 -4.98 36.16 7.76
C ASP A 42 -4.21 34.94 7.26
N LEU A 43 -4.50 34.47 6.05
CA LEU A 43 -3.70 33.45 5.38
C LEU A 43 -2.26 33.91 5.21
N ASN A 44 -2.02 35.14 4.77
CA ASN A 44 -0.68 35.68 4.59
C ASN A 44 0.08 35.76 5.92
N ARG A 45 -0.59 36.21 7.00
CA ARG A 45 -0.03 36.22 8.35
C ARG A 45 0.38 34.82 8.79
N CYS A 46 -0.51 33.85 8.66
CA CYS A 46 -0.20 32.46 9.02
C CYS A 46 0.91 31.88 8.13
N ALA A 47 0.84 32.11 6.82
CA ALA A 47 1.77 31.54 5.85
C ALA A 47 3.18 32.14 5.97
N ALA A 48 3.35 33.31 6.58
CA ALA A 48 4.67 33.85 6.93
C ALA A 48 5.39 32.96 7.96
N LEU A 49 4.64 32.35 8.89
CA LEU A 49 5.20 31.46 9.91
C LEU A 49 5.73 30.14 9.35
N LEU A 50 5.31 29.73 8.14
CA LEU A 50 5.82 28.52 7.51
C LEU A 50 7.34 28.57 7.31
N ASP A 51 7.92 29.76 7.18
CA ASP A 51 9.35 29.97 6.99
C ASP A 51 10.14 30.00 8.32
N GLU A 52 9.45 30.03 9.46
CA GLU A 52 10.08 30.02 10.78
C GLU A 52 10.41 28.60 11.26
N GLU A 53 11.57 28.46 11.90
CA GLU A 53 11.98 27.20 12.51
C GLU A 53 11.07 26.84 13.69
N GLY A 54 10.60 25.59 13.73
CA GLY A 54 9.73 25.10 14.80
C GLY A 54 8.22 25.28 14.55
N THR A 55 7.83 25.93 13.44
CA THR A 55 6.42 25.96 13.00
C THR A 55 5.96 24.59 12.54
N GLN A 56 4.85 24.11 13.10
CA GLN A 56 4.26 22.82 12.76
C GLN A 56 3.36 22.95 11.53
N PRO A 57 3.67 22.27 10.41
CA PRO A 57 2.84 22.34 9.20
C PRO A 57 1.39 21.91 9.45
N ARG A 58 1.18 21.00 10.41
CA ARG A 58 -0.13 20.42 10.74
C ARG A 58 -1.22 21.47 10.97
N MET A 59 -0.89 22.64 11.52
CA MET A 59 -1.88 23.68 11.80
C MET A 59 -2.54 24.25 10.54
N PHE A 60 -1.91 24.11 9.37
CA PHE A 60 -2.42 24.60 8.09
C PHE A 60 -3.34 23.60 7.39
N GLY A 61 -3.35 22.32 7.79
CA GLY A 61 -4.18 21.28 7.19
C GLY A 61 -5.67 21.64 7.07
N PRO A 62 -6.33 22.13 8.15
CA PRO A 62 -7.72 22.58 8.12
C PRO A 62 -8.09 23.53 6.99
N ILE A 63 -7.18 24.42 6.57
CA ILE A 63 -7.41 25.42 5.52
C ILE A 63 -7.73 24.76 4.17
N LEU A 64 -7.17 23.58 3.91
CA LEU A 64 -7.29 22.93 2.60
C LEU A 64 -8.61 22.16 2.42
N TRP A 65 -9.30 21.82 3.51
CA TRP A 65 -10.45 20.90 3.47
C TRP A 65 -11.70 21.38 4.21
N GLN A 66 -11.62 22.26 5.20
CA GLN A 66 -12.82 22.71 5.91
C GLN A 66 -13.60 23.71 5.06
N ASP A 67 -14.93 23.54 5.03
CA ASP A 67 -15.86 24.40 4.29
C ASP A 67 -15.76 25.88 4.73
N ASN A 68 -15.33 26.13 5.97
CA ASN A 68 -15.13 27.47 6.52
C ASN A 68 -14.03 28.28 5.81
N TYR A 69 -13.19 27.63 5.01
CA TYR A 69 -12.16 28.29 4.19
C TYR A 69 -12.48 28.21 2.68
N ALA A 70 -13.65 27.69 2.31
CA ALA A 70 -14.04 27.48 0.90
C ALA A 70 -14.20 28.78 0.11
N HIS A 71 -14.32 29.93 0.78
CA HIS A 71 -14.35 31.25 0.15
C HIS A 71 -12.96 31.75 -0.29
N LEU A 72 -11.87 31.13 0.18
CA LEU A 72 -10.52 31.50 -0.25
C LEU A 72 -10.31 31.14 -1.74
N PRO A 73 -9.61 31.97 -2.51
CA PRO A 73 -9.31 31.65 -3.91
C PRO A 73 -8.49 30.36 -4.03
N SER A 74 -8.83 29.51 -5.00
CA SER A 74 -8.14 28.24 -5.25
C SER A 74 -6.62 28.40 -5.42
N GLU A 75 -6.17 29.48 -6.07
CA GLU A 75 -4.74 29.79 -6.24
C GLU A 75 -4.01 29.93 -4.89
N ARG A 76 -4.65 30.55 -3.89
CA ARG A 76 -4.08 30.70 -2.55
C ARG A 76 -3.95 29.35 -1.84
N LEU A 77 -4.92 28.45 -2.03
CA LEU A 77 -4.86 27.08 -1.50
C LEU A 77 -3.75 26.27 -2.17
N LEU A 78 -3.56 26.44 -3.48
CA LEU A 78 -2.47 25.80 -4.23
C LEU A 78 -1.09 26.31 -3.79
N GLU A 79 -0.94 27.62 -3.58
CA GLU A 79 0.28 28.19 -3.03
C GLU A 79 0.60 27.62 -1.63
N LEU A 80 -0.41 27.53 -0.76
CA LEU A 80 -0.25 26.92 0.56
C LEU A 80 0.18 25.45 0.45
N ALA A 81 -0.47 24.65 -0.38
CA ALA A 81 -0.12 23.25 -0.60
C ALA A 81 1.31 23.09 -1.13
N ARG A 82 1.74 23.92 -2.08
CA ARG A 82 3.13 23.95 -2.58
C ARG A 82 4.12 24.34 -1.49
N LYS A 83 3.80 25.32 -0.65
CA LYS A 83 4.65 25.71 0.48
C LYS A 83 4.75 24.58 1.52
N LEU A 84 3.66 23.89 1.83
CA LEU A 84 3.70 22.75 2.75
C LEU A 84 4.67 21.67 2.25
N LEU A 85 4.66 21.35 0.95
CA LEU A 85 5.58 20.36 0.38
C LEU A 85 7.06 20.68 0.58
N THR A 86 7.45 21.93 0.78
CA THR A 86 8.87 22.28 1.01
C THR A 86 9.30 22.07 2.46
N LYS A 87 8.37 21.87 3.40
CA LYS A 87 8.64 21.77 4.84
C LYS A 87 8.81 20.32 5.32
N ALA A 88 9.52 20.16 6.42
CA ALA A 88 9.61 18.89 7.15
C ALA A 88 8.21 18.48 7.65
N ASN A 89 7.82 17.21 7.50
CA ASN A 89 6.45 16.71 7.79
C ASN A 89 5.32 17.38 6.98
N GLY A 90 5.64 18.21 5.99
CA GLY A 90 4.63 18.88 5.18
C GLY A 90 3.90 17.96 4.20
N SER A 91 4.58 16.93 3.68
CA SER A 91 3.95 15.89 2.86
C SER A 91 2.85 15.14 3.62
N ASP A 92 3.14 14.74 4.86
CA ASP A 92 2.19 14.06 5.75
C ASP A 92 0.96 14.93 6.02
N THR A 93 1.19 16.19 6.39
CA THR A 93 0.10 17.16 6.60
C THR A 93 -0.74 17.36 5.34
N LEU A 94 -0.11 17.47 4.17
CA LEU A 94 -0.82 17.65 2.92
C LEU A 94 -1.67 16.43 2.57
N LEU A 95 -1.15 15.21 2.75
CA LEU A 95 -1.90 13.98 2.51
C LEU A 95 -3.07 13.83 3.50
N GLU A 96 -2.87 14.10 4.79
CA GLU A 96 -3.94 14.12 5.80
C GLU A 96 -5.03 15.13 5.40
N ALA A 97 -4.65 16.33 4.97
CA ALA A 97 -5.61 17.35 4.59
C ALA A 97 -6.40 17.00 3.31
N LEU A 98 -5.73 16.45 2.29
CA LEU A 98 -6.39 16.03 1.05
C LEU A 98 -7.28 14.79 1.26
N SER A 99 -6.87 13.84 2.11
CA SER A 99 -7.72 12.70 2.48
C SER A 99 -8.99 13.15 3.20
N MET A 100 -8.87 14.14 4.10
CA MET A 100 -10.03 14.76 4.75
C MET A 100 -10.94 15.50 3.76
N LYS A 101 -10.39 16.14 2.72
CA LYS A 101 -11.19 16.78 1.67
C LYS A 101 -12.00 15.78 0.83
N LEU A 102 -11.46 14.59 0.64
CA LEU A 102 -12.11 13.48 -0.06
C LEU A 102 -13.17 12.77 0.79
N HIS A 103 -13.16 12.95 2.11
CA HIS A 103 -14.05 12.25 3.01
C HIS A 103 -15.53 12.55 2.70
N GLY A 104 -16.30 11.49 2.42
CA GLY A 104 -17.73 11.59 2.10
C GLY A 104 -18.05 12.13 0.70
N LYS A 105 -17.04 12.32 -0.17
CA LYS A 105 -17.24 12.68 -1.58
C LYS A 105 -17.45 11.44 -2.44
N ASP A 106 -18.15 11.62 -3.56
CA ASP A 106 -18.31 10.54 -4.55
C ASP A 106 -16.94 10.26 -5.21
N PRO A 107 -16.45 9.01 -5.23
CA PRO A 107 -15.20 8.65 -5.90
C PRO A 107 -15.16 9.00 -7.41
N LEU A 108 -16.31 9.17 -8.05
CA LEU A 108 -16.42 9.57 -9.46
C LEU A 108 -16.28 11.08 -9.68
N GLU A 109 -16.35 11.88 -8.62
CA GLU A 109 -16.15 13.33 -8.67
C GLU A 109 -14.68 13.70 -8.41
N ASP A 110 -14.09 14.53 -9.27
CA ASP A 110 -12.73 15.05 -9.06
C ASP A 110 -12.75 16.17 -8.00
N ALA A 111 -12.94 15.79 -6.73
CA ALA A 111 -13.02 16.72 -5.60
C ALA A 111 -11.71 17.45 -5.30
N LEU A 112 -10.57 16.95 -5.80
CA LEU A 112 -9.27 17.58 -5.65
C LEU A 112 -8.98 18.56 -6.81
N GLY A 113 -9.41 18.22 -8.02
CA GLY A 113 -9.02 18.92 -9.23
C GLY A 113 -7.56 18.61 -9.62
N PRO A 114 -7.15 19.00 -10.85
CA PRO A 114 -5.93 18.53 -11.47
C PRO A 114 -4.66 18.93 -10.70
N GLU A 115 -4.58 20.16 -10.19
CA GLU A 115 -3.38 20.66 -9.53
C GLU A 115 -3.16 20.03 -8.15
N LEU A 116 -4.22 19.82 -7.36
CA LEU A 116 -4.09 19.13 -6.07
C LEU A 116 -3.81 17.64 -6.25
N ARG A 117 -4.33 16.99 -7.31
CA ARG A 117 -3.95 15.60 -7.64
C ARG A 117 -2.45 15.47 -7.89
N LYS A 118 -1.85 16.39 -8.67
CA LYS A 118 -0.39 16.42 -8.90
C LYS A 118 0.40 16.63 -7.62
N LEU A 119 -0.03 17.59 -6.79
CA LEU A 119 0.63 17.86 -5.51
C LEU A 119 0.50 16.68 -4.53
N GLY A 120 -0.65 15.98 -4.54
CA GLY A 120 -0.87 14.76 -3.76
C GLY A 120 0.09 13.63 -4.14
N LEU A 121 0.27 13.37 -5.44
CA LEU A 121 1.24 12.38 -5.95
C LEU A 121 2.68 12.74 -5.54
N LYS A 122 3.07 14.02 -5.64
CA LYS A 122 4.39 14.50 -5.19
C LYS A 122 4.57 14.36 -3.68
N ALA A 123 3.52 14.64 -2.90
CA ALA A 123 3.52 14.45 -1.45
C ALA A 123 3.75 12.97 -1.09
N ALA A 124 3.02 12.07 -1.75
CA ALA A 124 3.13 10.63 -1.54
C ALA A 124 4.53 10.12 -1.86
N ALA A 125 5.08 10.48 -3.03
CA ALA A 125 6.44 10.11 -3.42
C ALA A 125 7.48 10.59 -2.40
N LYS A 126 7.39 11.85 -1.97
CA LYS A 126 8.31 12.43 -0.98
C LYS A 126 8.17 11.77 0.40
N LEU A 127 6.96 11.43 0.83
CA LEU A 127 6.74 10.76 2.12
C LEU A 127 7.28 9.32 2.10
N LEU A 128 7.06 8.58 1.01
CA LEU A 128 7.53 7.21 0.85
C LEU A 128 9.07 7.12 0.85
N LEU A 129 9.73 8.03 0.13
CA LEU A 129 11.20 8.05 0.01
C LEU A 129 11.89 8.69 1.22
N GLY A 130 11.15 9.43 2.05
CA GLY A 130 11.69 10.05 3.26
C GLY A 130 11.68 9.09 4.46
N ASP A 131 12.40 9.48 5.51
CA ASP A 131 12.26 8.80 6.81
C ASP A 131 10.87 9.06 7.38
N HIS A 132 10.16 7.99 7.67
CA HIS A 132 8.80 8.04 8.20
C HIS A 132 8.61 6.97 9.27
N GLU A 133 7.87 7.34 10.31
CA GLU A 133 7.29 6.39 11.26
C GLU A 133 5.78 6.41 11.06
N ASP A 134 5.17 5.24 10.83
CA ASP A 134 3.71 5.07 10.80
C ASP A 134 3.27 3.86 11.65
N PRO A 135 3.55 3.85 12.96
CA PRO A 135 3.18 2.72 13.82
C PRO A 135 1.67 2.48 13.90
N GLY A 136 0.83 3.42 13.44
CA GLY A 136 -0.62 3.37 13.48
C GLY A 136 -1.34 3.17 12.13
N GLY A 137 -0.63 3.13 11.01
CA GLY A 137 -1.22 2.99 9.66
C GLY A 137 -2.03 4.21 9.17
N SER A 138 -2.03 5.31 9.93
CA SER A 138 -2.83 6.50 9.63
C SER A 138 -2.32 7.25 8.39
N LYS A 139 -1.01 7.18 8.15
CA LYS A 139 -0.37 7.82 7.00
C LYS A 139 -0.63 6.99 5.75
N ASP A 140 -0.61 5.66 5.86
CA ASP A 140 -1.00 4.75 4.79
C ASP A 140 -2.42 5.03 4.29
N TYR A 141 -3.41 5.02 5.19
CA TYR A 141 -4.80 5.31 4.81
C TYR A 141 -4.96 6.68 4.12
N SER A 142 -4.33 7.72 4.66
CA SER A 142 -4.39 9.06 4.07
C SER A 142 -3.74 9.10 2.68
N MET A 143 -2.59 8.44 2.53
CA MET A 143 -1.92 8.30 1.25
C MET A 143 -2.78 7.51 0.25
N GLU A 144 -3.35 6.37 0.65
CA GLU A 144 -4.21 5.53 -0.20
C GLU A 144 -5.39 6.34 -0.75
N CYS A 145 -6.09 7.11 0.09
CA CYS A 145 -7.22 7.94 -0.33
C CYS A 145 -6.81 8.92 -1.44
N VAL A 146 -5.68 9.61 -1.24
CA VAL A 146 -5.17 10.61 -2.18
C VAL A 146 -4.68 9.95 -3.47
N ILE A 147 -3.95 8.83 -3.38
CA ILE A 147 -3.48 8.06 -4.54
C ILE A 147 -4.68 7.55 -5.34
N LYS A 148 -5.69 6.96 -4.69
CA LYS A 148 -6.89 6.47 -5.35
C LYS A 148 -7.58 7.57 -6.17
N SER A 149 -7.77 8.73 -5.55
CA SER A 149 -8.34 9.89 -6.24
C SER A 149 -7.44 10.36 -7.38
N ALA A 150 -6.13 10.53 -7.14
CA ALA A 150 -5.21 11.03 -8.14
C ALA A 150 -5.09 10.12 -9.37
N LEU A 151 -5.02 8.80 -9.17
CA LEU A 151 -4.85 7.83 -10.25
C LEU A 151 -6.12 7.64 -11.10
N SER A 152 -7.31 7.91 -10.54
CA SER A 152 -8.60 7.69 -11.21
C SER A 152 -8.93 8.72 -12.31
N PHE A 153 -8.15 9.79 -12.43
CA PHE A 153 -8.39 10.87 -13.40
C PHE A 153 -7.14 11.17 -14.22
N ASP A 154 -7.33 11.67 -15.44
CA ASP A 154 -6.25 12.03 -16.38
C ASP A 154 -5.58 13.37 -16.04
N GLY A 155 -4.51 13.72 -16.76
CA GLY A 155 -3.85 15.03 -16.68
C GLY A 155 -2.72 15.14 -15.65
N ASN A 156 -2.23 14.01 -15.15
CA ASN A 156 -1.14 13.89 -14.18
C ASN A 156 -0.17 12.73 -14.51
N ASP A 157 0.00 12.42 -15.81
CA ASP A 157 0.75 11.24 -16.25
C ASP A 157 2.23 11.26 -15.85
N ALA A 158 2.84 12.45 -15.82
CA ALA A 158 4.19 12.64 -15.32
C ALA A 158 4.27 12.28 -13.83
N GLU A 159 3.39 12.84 -13.01
CA GLU A 159 3.35 12.55 -11.57
C GLU A 159 2.94 11.10 -11.25
N LYS A 160 2.08 10.48 -12.06
CA LYS A 160 1.75 9.06 -11.94
C LYS A 160 2.99 8.20 -12.17
N THR A 161 3.78 8.53 -13.18
CA THR A 161 5.04 7.84 -13.48
C THR A 161 6.04 8.05 -12.34
N GLU A 162 6.24 9.28 -11.89
CA GLU A 162 7.11 9.61 -10.75
C GLU A 162 6.71 8.85 -9.47
N TRP A 163 5.41 8.69 -9.22
CA TRP A 163 4.91 7.91 -8.09
C TRP A 163 5.27 6.42 -8.20
N VAL A 164 5.06 5.80 -9.37
CA VAL A 164 5.49 4.42 -9.60
C VAL A 164 7.01 4.31 -9.48
N ASP A 165 7.78 5.27 -9.99
CA ASP A 165 9.24 5.35 -9.83
C ASP A 165 9.64 5.39 -8.36
N ALA A 166 8.95 6.20 -7.54
CA ALA A 166 9.20 6.29 -6.11
C ALA A 166 8.95 4.96 -5.38
N ILE A 167 7.85 4.26 -5.70
CA ILE A 167 7.57 2.92 -5.13
C ILE A 167 8.73 1.97 -5.37
N PHE A 168 9.18 1.84 -6.62
CA PHE A 168 10.21 0.87 -6.95
C PHE A 168 11.61 1.31 -6.54
N SER A 169 11.87 2.61 -6.45
CA SER A 169 13.10 3.14 -5.86
C SER A 169 13.17 2.78 -4.38
N HIS A 170 12.06 2.93 -3.65
CA HIS A 170 11.98 2.54 -2.25
C HIS A 170 12.16 1.02 -2.06
N ILE A 171 11.49 0.20 -2.87
CA ILE A 171 11.65 -1.27 -2.87
C ILE A 171 13.12 -1.65 -3.10
N ASP A 172 13.77 -1.05 -4.09
CA ASP A 172 15.16 -1.35 -4.43
C ASP A 172 16.13 -0.94 -3.32
N GLU A 173 15.90 0.21 -2.68
CA GLU A 173 16.70 0.71 -1.55
C GLU A 173 16.55 -0.19 -0.33
N LYS A 174 15.33 -0.65 -0.05
CA LYS A 174 15.02 -1.53 1.09
C LYS A 174 15.19 -3.02 0.79
N TYR A 175 15.90 -3.37 -0.29
CA TYR A 175 16.19 -4.76 -0.66
C TYR A 175 14.95 -5.65 -0.83
N GLY A 176 13.82 -5.06 -1.22
CA GLY A 176 12.55 -5.76 -1.37
C GLY A 176 11.69 -5.84 -0.11
N PHE A 177 12.17 -5.32 1.03
CA PHE A 177 11.41 -5.27 2.29
C PHE A 177 10.56 -4.00 2.38
N ILE A 178 9.27 -4.16 2.64
CA ILE A 178 8.30 -3.09 2.81
C ILE A 178 7.46 -3.37 4.05
N HIS A 179 7.33 -2.37 4.91
CA HIS A 179 6.62 -2.46 6.19
C HIS A 179 5.63 -1.31 6.42
N SER A 180 5.45 -0.46 5.41
CA SER A 180 4.60 0.72 5.45
C SER A 180 3.98 0.95 4.07
N PHE A 181 2.89 1.70 4.03
CA PHE A 181 2.22 2.12 2.79
C PHE A 181 1.68 0.96 1.94
N GLU A 182 1.29 -0.15 2.58
CA GLU A 182 0.79 -1.35 1.90
C GLU A 182 -0.48 -1.04 1.10
N GLU A 183 -1.42 -0.29 1.69
CA GLU A 183 -2.71 0.03 1.06
C GLU A 183 -2.53 0.93 -0.17
N ALA A 184 -1.66 1.94 -0.05
CA ALA A 184 -1.31 2.83 -1.17
C ALA A 184 -0.63 2.10 -2.33
N ILE A 185 0.30 1.18 -2.03
CA ILE A 185 0.99 0.38 -3.05
C ILE A 185 0.02 -0.57 -3.75
N GLU A 186 -0.83 -1.29 -3.00
CA GLU A 186 -1.85 -2.16 -3.56
C GLU A 186 -2.83 -1.39 -4.45
N THR A 187 -3.28 -0.22 -3.99
CA THR A 187 -4.19 0.64 -4.77
C THR A 187 -3.54 1.09 -6.07
N THR A 188 -2.24 1.40 -6.03
CA THR A 188 -1.47 1.74 -7.23
C THR A 188 -1.42 0.56 -8.21
N ALA A 189 -1.14 -0.64 -7.72
CA ALA A 189 -1.12 -1.85 -8.53
C ALA A 189 -2.49 -2.08 -9.21
N GLY A 190 -3.59 -1.94 -8.47
CA GLY A 190 -4.95 -2.13 -9.00
C GLY A 190 -5.37 -1.08 -10.04
N LEU A 191 -4.99 0.19 -9.86
CA LEU A 191 -5.37 1.29 -10.77
C LEU A 191 -4.42 1.47 -11.95
N MET A 192 -3.15 1.04 -11.82
CA MET A 192 -2.13 1.15 -12.86
C MET A 192 -1.41 -0.20 -13.09
N PRO A 193 -2.14 -1.28 -13.43
CA PRO A 193 -1.59 -2.63 -13.43
C PRO A 193 -0.44 -2.79 -14.43
N GLU A 194 -0.57 -2.24 -15.64
CA GLU A 194 0.48 -2.38 -16.65
C GLU A 194 1.76 -1.63 -16.25
N ALA A 195 1.66 -0.39 -15.79
CA ALA A 195 2.82 0.39 -15.36
C ALA A 195 3.52 -0.26 -14.15
N PHE A 196 2.73 -0.75 -13.19
CA PHE A 196 3.23 -1.43 -12.01
C PHE A 196 3.96 -2.73 -12.38
N LEU A 197 3.30 -3.62 -13.13
CA LEU A 197 3.88 -4.89 -13.56
C LEU A 197 5.12 -4.67 -14.42
N ASN A 198 5.08 -3.75 -15.40
CA ASN A 198 6.24 -3.42 -16.20
C ASN A 198 7.43 -3.03 -15.33
N ARG A 199 7.20 -2.26 -14.26
CA ARG A 199 8.28 -1.88 -13.36
C ARG A 199 8.79 -3.05 -12.50
N VAL A 200 7.94 -3.97 -12.06
CA VAL A 200 8.39 -5.19 -11.35
C VAL A 200 9.47 -5.93 -12.14
N PHE A 201 9.29 -6.05 -13.46
CA PHE A 201 10.13 -6.86 -14.34
C PHE A 201 11.18 -6.07 -15.14
N GLN A 202 11.37 -4.78 -14.83
CA GLN A 202 12.41 -3.93 -15.43
C GLN A 202 13.60 -3.74 -14.48
N GLY A 203 14.75 -3.32 -15.02
CA GLY A 203 15.93 -2.94 -14.23
C GLY A 203 17.10 -3.91 -14.39
N THR A 204 18.09 -3.76 -13.53
CA THR A 204 19.24 -4.69 -13.44
C THR A 204 18.82 -6.01 -12.81
N ASP A 205 19.66 -7.05 -12.95
CA ASP A 205 19.42 -8.34 -12.30
C ASP A 205 19.23 -8.20 -10.78
N ASP A 206 20.02 -7.35 -10.11
CA ASP A 206 19.89 -7.09 -8.67
C ASP A 206 18.53 -6.47 -8.31
N GLN A 207 18.07 -5.49 -9.08
CA GLN A 207 16.76 -4.87 -8.89
C GLN A 207 15.65 -5.89 -9.10
N HIS A 208 15.76 -6.71 -10.14
CA HIS A 208 14.80 -7.75 -10.45
C HIS A 208 14.68 -8.77 -9.30
N HIS A 209 15.81 -9.21 -8.72
CA HIS A 209 15.78 -10.09 -7.55
C HIS A 209 15.06 -9.47 -6.34
N ARG A 210 15.32 -8.19 -6.04
CA ARG A 210 14.67 -7.47 -4.93
C ARG A 210 13.17 -7.31 -5.15
N ARG A 211 12.76 -6.99 -6.38
CA ARG A 211 11.35 -6.80 -6.74
C ARG A 211 10.58 -8.12 -6.78
N ILE A 212 11.20 -9.21 -7.25
CA ILE A 212 10.61 -10.55 -7.13
C ILE A 212 10.47 -10.95 -5.66
N TYR A 213 11.49 -10.68 -4.84
CA TYR A 213 11.41 -10.93 -3.41
C TYR A 213 10.24 -10.15 -2.77
N PHE A 214 10.07 -8.89 -3.13
CA PHE A 214 8.96 -8.05 -2.72
C PHE A 214 7.60 -8.69 -3.04
N ILE A 215 7.38 -9.13 -4.29
CA ILE A 215 6.14 -9.81 -4.70
C ILE A 215 5.88 -11.10 -3.92
N LYS A 216 6.93 -11.88 -3.62
CA LYS A 216 6.81 -13.19 -2.98
C LYS A 216 6.70 -13.12 -1.45
N LYS A 217 7.52 -12.28 -0.83
CA LYS A 217 7.90 -12.35 0.60
C LYS A 217 8.27 -11.00 1.22
N GLY A 218 7.96 -9.87 0.58
CA GLY A 218 8.46 -8.53 0.92
C GLY A 218 8.06 -7.93 2.28
N GLY A 219 7.56 -8.71 3.24
CA GLY A 219 7.16 -8.21 4.56
C GLY A 219 5.76 -7.60 4.64
N ILE A 220 5.03 -7.54 3.52
CA ILE A 220 3.66 -7.04 3.42
C ILE A 220 2.67 -8.10 3.90
N ARG A 221 1.61 -7.70 4.61
CA ARG A 221 0.59 -8.62 5.15
C ARG A 221 -0.29 -9.25 4.06
N ARG A 222 -0.38 -8.58 2.91
CA ARG A 222 -1.21 -8.94 1.75
C ARG A 222 -0.35 -8.93 0.49
N SER A 223 -0.83 -9.58 -0.57
CA SER A 223 -0.07 -9.58 -1.82
C SER A 223 -0.14 -8.21 -2.50
N PRO A 224 0.98 -7.65 -2.97
CA PRO A 224 1.00 -6.42 -3.77
C PRO A 224 0.13 -6.49 -5.03
N LEU A 225 -0.13 -7.69 -5.54
CA LEU A 225 -0.94 -7.89 -6.76
C LEU A 225 -2.43 -8.13 -6.45
N ALA A 226 -2.85 -8.13 -5.17
CA ALA A 226 -4.19 -8.55 -4.76
C ALA A 226 -5.33 -7.70 -5.36
N LYS A 227 -5.08 -6.41 -5.61
CA LYS A 227 -6.09 -5.49 -6.20
C LYS A 227 -6.08 -5.50 -7.74
N ILE A 228 -5.16 -6.22 -8.40
CA ILE A 228 -5.17 -6.37 -9.85
C ILE A 228 -6.18 -7.46 -10.23
N SER A 229 -7.09 -7.17 -11.15
CA SER A 229 -8.01 -8.19 -11.65
C SER A 229 -7.25 -9.33 -12.35
N VAL A 230 -7.73 -10.56 -12.18
CA VAL A 230 -7.13 -11.73 -12.83
C VAL A 230 -7.08 -11.60 -14.35
N ALA A 231 -8.12 -11.01 -14.94
CA ALA A 231 -8.17 -10.70 -16.37
C ALA A 231 -7.03 -9.78 -16.81
N ASN A 232 -6.70 -8.75 -16.02
CA ASN A 232 -5.57 -7.86 -16.32
C ASN A 232 -4.23 -8.57 -16.15
N LEU A 233 -4.08 -9.43 -15.13
CA LEU A 233 -2.86 -10.24 -14.95
C LEU A 233 -2.66 -11.19 -16.15
N ILE A 234 -3.71 -11.89 -16.56
CA ILE A 234 -3.70 -12.80 -17.72
C ILE A 234 -3.34 -12.04 -19.00
N ALA A 235 -4.05 -10.94 -19.27
CA ALA A 235 -3.83 -10.14 -20.47
C ALA A 235 -2.39 -9.60 -20.53
N TRP A 236 -1.85 -9.15 -19.39
CA TRP A 236 -0.47 -8.69 -19.31
C TRP A 236 0.54 -9.82 -19.55
N CYS A 237 0.36 -10.99 -18.93
CA CYS A 237 1.22 -12.16 -19.13
C CYS A 237 1.20 -12.66 -20.59
N GLN A 238 0.04 -12.64 -21.26
CA GLN A 238 -0.10 -13.05 -22.66
C GLN A 238 0.69 -12.15 -23.63
N GLN A 239 0.92 -10.89 -23.26
CA GLN A 239 1.75 -9.95 -24.05
C GLN A 239 3.26 -10.14 -23.81
N ARG A 240 3.66 -11.16 -23.05
CA ARG A 240 5.06 -11.42 -22.71
C ARG A 240 5.46 -12.81 -23.17
N ASP A 241 6.69 -12.91 -23.67
CA ASP A 241 7.20 -14.10 -24.38
C ASP A 241 7.64 -15.26 -23.45
N PRO A 242 8.25 -15.05 -22.25
CA PRO A 242 8.75 -16.18 -21.46
C PRO A 242 7.69 -16.78 -20.49
N PRO A 243 7.51 -18.13 -20.46
CA PRO A 243 6.67 -18.83 -19.48
C PRO A 243 7.03 -18.54 -18.01
N ALA A 244 8.30 -18.20 -17.74
CA ALA A 244 8.77 -17.83 -16.41
C ALA A 244 7.98 -16.65 -15.80
N ILE A 245 7.44 -15.74 -16.62
CA ILE A 245 6.62 -14.63 -16.14
C ILE A 245 5.31 -15.13 -15.49
N TRP A 246 4.70 -16.18 -16.04
CA TRP A 246 3.51 -16.80 -15.44
C TRP A 246 3.81 -17.37 -14.06
N GLY A 247 4.97 -18.01 -13.88
CA GLY A 247 5.45 -18.49 -12.59
C GLY A 247 5.73 -17.36 -11.59
N LEU A 248 6.24 -16.23 -12.05
CA LEU A 248 6.52 -15.08 -11.18
C LEU A 248 5.23 -14.36 -10.77
N VAL A 249 4.31 -14.09 -11.71
CA VAL A 249 3.03 -13.44 -11.39
C VAL A 249 2.17 -14.32 -10.49
N SER A 250 2.10 -15.63 -10.76
CA SER A 250 1.38 -16.59 -9.91
C SER A 250 1.87 -16.62 -8.47
N SER A 251 3.16 -16.33 -8.23
CA SER A 251 3.71 -16.23 -6.88
C SER A 251 3.14 -15.06 -6.06
N GLY A 252 2.56 -14.06 -6.72
CA GLY A 252 1.84 -12.94 -6.10
C GLY A 252 0.31 -13.07 -6.12
N ILE A 253 -0.28 -14.17 -6.60
CA ILE A 253 -1.75 -14.32 -6.59
C ILE A 253 -2.23 -14.77 -5.19
N GLU A 254 -3.42 -14.38 -4.75
CA GLU A 254 -4.02 -14.95 -3.54
C GLU A 254 -4.47 -16.39 -3.82
N LEU A 255 -3.77 -17.39 -3.26
CA LEU A 255 -3.98 -18.81 -3.60
C LEU A 255 -5.08 -19.49 -2.80
N TRP A 256 -5.24 -19.11 -1.54
CA TRP A 256 -6.04 -19.83 -0.58
C TRP A 256 -7.23 -18.98 -0.17
N GLU A 257 -8.44 -19.54 -0.17
CA GLU A 257 -9.59 -18.83 0.38
C GLU A 257 -9.43 -18.67 1.90
N LYS A 258 -9.68 -17.47 2.44
CA LYS A 258 -9.58 -17.24 3.89
C LYS A 258 -10.77 -17.89 4.58
N PHE A 259 -10.52 -18.92 5.40
CA PHE A 259 -11.50 -19.43 6.35
C PHE A 259 -11.49 -18.57 7.62
N ASP A 260 -12.65 -18.39 8.23
CA ASP A 260 -12.89 -17.74 9.50
C ASP A 260 -12.26 -18.55 10.66
N GLY A 261 -10.98 -18.27 10.92
CA GLY A 261 -10.29 -18.74 12.13
C GLY A 261 -8.96 -19.43 11.85
N ASN A 262 -7.89 -18.63 11.72
CA ASN A 262 -6.46 -18.91 11.92
C ASN A 262 -5.82 -20.23 11.39
N ARG A 263 -6.54 -21.05 10.64
CA ARG A 263 -6.03 -22.16 9.83
C ARG A 263 -6.18 -21.75 8.39
N GLY A 264 -5.06 -21.65 7.67
CA GLY A 264 -5.04 -21.25 6.27
C GLY A 264 -6.00 -22.08 5.41
N GLY A 265 -6.50 -21.48 4.33
CA GLY A 265 -7.54 -22.02 3.46
C GLY A 265 -7.35 -23.48 3.06
N THR A 266 -8.45 -24.22 3.08
CA THR A 266 -8.55 -25.63 2.65
C THR A 266 -8.89 -25.75 1.16
N SER A 267 -9.24 -24.66 0.49
CA SER A 267 -9.59 -24.61 -0.93
C SER A 267 -8.74 -23.59 -1.68
N MET A 268 -8.49 -23.90 -2.95
CA MET A 268 -7.84 -22.98 -3.88
C MET A 268 -8.81 -21.89 -4.31
N SER A 269 -8.33 -20.65 -4.36
CA SER A 269 -9.15 -19.51 -4.77
C SER A 269 -9.56 -19.63 -6.24
N THR A 270 -10.75 -19.12 -6.58
CA THR A 270 -11.22 -19.07 -7.97
C THR A 270 -10.27 -18.30 -8.88
N VAL A 271 -9.65 -17.23 -8.35
CA VAL A 271 -8.64 -16.41 -9.03
C VAL A 271 -7.40 -17.24 -9.41
N ALA A 272 -6.93 -18.11 -8.52
CA ALA A 272 -5.77 -18.96 -8.79
C ALA A 272 -6.10 -20.02 -9.86
N VAL A 273 -7.29 -20.63 -9.80
CA VAL A 273 -7.73 -21.59 -10.82
C VAL A 273 -7.86 -20.92 -12.19
N GLU A 274 -8.51 -19.76 -12.27
CA GLU A 274 -8.68 -19.01 -13.53
C GLU A 274 -7.33 -18.63 -14.15
N PHE A 275 -6.38 -18.16 -13.33
CA PHE A 275 -5.04 -17.84 -13.81
C PHE A 275 -4.28 -19.08 -14.31
N LEU A 276 -4.36 -20.19 -13.59
CA LEU A 276 -3.77 -21.47 -13.99
C LEU A 276 -4.36 -21.98 -15.32
N GLU A 277 -5.68 -21.85 -15.49
CA GLU A 277 -6.36 -22.22 -16.73
C GLU A 277 -6.02 -21.32 -17.92
N ALA A 278 -5.55 -20.09 -17.70
CA ALA A 278 -5.11 -19.22 -18.78
C ALA A 278 -3.64 -19.45 -19.19
N ALA A 279 -2.85 -20.10 -18.34
CA ALA A 279 -1.42 -20.27 -18.57
C ALA A 279 -1.13 -21.22 -19.75
N PRO A 280 -0.20 -20.86 -20.65
CA PRO A 280 0.24 -21.73 -21.74
C PRO A 280 1.00 -22.96 -21.23
N GLU A 281 1.73 -22.81 -20.12
CA GLU A 281 2.44 -23.89 -19.44
C GLU A 281 1.97 -23.99 -17.98
N PRO A 282 0.90 -24.75 -17.69
CA PRO A 282 0.34 -24.83 -16.35
C PRO A 282 1.30 -25.40 -15.29
N GLU A 283 2.29 -26.19 -15.71
CA GLU A 283 3.30 -26.77 -14.82
C GLU A 283 4.14 -25.70 -14.12
N VAL A 284 4.53 -24.63 -14.81
CA VAL A 284 5.31 -23.52 -14.23
C VAL A 284 4.52 -22.81 -13.13
N VAL A 285 3.21 -22.61 -13.35
CA VAL A 285 2.31 -22.00 -12.36
C VAL A 285 2.09 -22.91 -11.16
N LEU A 286 1.88 -24.21 -11.40
CA LEU A 286 1.69 -25.19 -10.32
C LEU A 286 2.93 -25.36 -9.44
N HIS A 287 4.13 -25.28 -10.02
CA HIS A 287 5.36 -25.24 -9.23
C HIS A 287 5.41 -23.99 -8.32
N ALA A 288 5.04 -22.81 -8.85
CA ALA A 288 4.97 -21.59 -8.04
C ALA A 288 3.90 -21.68 -6.93
N TYR A 289 2.78 -22.38 -7.16
CA TYR A 289 1.77 -22.64 -6.13
C TYR A 289 2.29 -23.60 -5.06
N ALA A 290 2.97 -24.67 -5.46
CA ALA A 290 3.55 -25.66 -4.57
C ALA A 290 4.60 -25.05 -3.62
N ASP A 291 5.42 -24.12 -4.11
CA ASP A 291 6.41 -23.41 -3.28
C ASP A 291 5.77 -22.57 -2.14
N ARG A 292 4.46 -22.34 -2.21
CA ARG A 292 3.67 -21.61 -1.20
C ARG A 292 2.84 -22.51 -0.27
N VAL A 293 2.93 -23.82 -0.43
CA VAL A 293 2.37 -24.79 0.52
C VAL A 293 3.09 -24.66 1.86
N SER A 294 4.42 -24.58 1.82
CA SER A 294 5.26 -24.35 3.01
C SER A 294 5.04 -22.96 3.60
N PRO A 295 4.60 -22.82 4.86
CA PRO A 295 4.51 -21.52 5.53
C PRO A 295 5.91 -20.96 5.82
N SER A 296 6.04 -19.63 5.81
CA SER A 296 7.24 -18.91 6.26
C SER A 296 7.31 -18.75 7.79
N SER A 297 6.15 -18.81 8.46
CA SER A 297 6.00 -18.78 9.91
C SER A 297 4.82 -19.67 10.30
N TRP A 298 5.00 -20.50 11.33
CA TRP A 298 3.99 -21.42 11.82
C TRP A 298 4.17 -21.66 13.32
N SER A 299 3.16 -22.25 13.94
CA SER A 299 3.16 -22.70 15.32
C SER A 299 2.62 -24.13 15.38
N GLY A 300 3.26 -25.01 16.16
CA GLY A 300 2.96 -26.44 16.14
C GLY A 300 3.62 -27.15 14.96
N SER A 301 2.99 -28.22 14.46
CA SER A 301 3.49 -28.98 13.31
C SER A 301 3.37 -28.16 12.01
N ARG A 302 4.50 -27.97 11.33
CA ARG A 302 4.58 -27.41 9.99
C ARG A 302 3.92 -28.33 8.99
N ALA A 303 4.10 -29.65 9.13
CA ALA A 303 3.50 -30.63 8.25
C ALA A 303 1.96 -30.57 8.29
N ASP A 304 1.37 -30.36 9.46
CA ASP A 304 -0.07 -30.20 9.62
C ASP A 304 -0.60 -28.89 9.00
N VAL A 305 0.22 -27.85 8.93
CA VAL A 305 -0.11 -26.62 8.18
C VAL A 305 0.01 -26.83 6.66
N MET A 306 0.97 -27.65 6.22
CA MET A 306 1.21 -27.94 4.81
C MET A 306 0.13 -28.85 4.21
N GLN A 307 -0.34 -29.86 4.96
CA GLN A 307 -1.29 -30.87 4.47
C GLN A 307 -2.55 -30.28 3.79
N PRO A 308 -3.33 -29.39 4.41
CA PRO A 308 -4.56 -28.89 3.78
C PRO A 308 -4.29 -28.11 2.48
N ARG A 309 -3.12 -27.45 2.37
CA ARG A 309 -2.72 -26.74 1.14
C ARG A 309 -2.27 -27.70 0.05
N ALA A 310 -1.59 -28.79 0.42
CA ALA A 310 -1.22 -29.85 -0.51
C ALA A 310 -2.46 -30.60 -1.01
N ASP A 311 -3.43 -30.87 -0.13
CA ASP A 311 -4.71 -31.50 -0.50
C ASP A 311 -5.47 -30.64 -1.52
N ALA A 312 -5.52 -29.31 -1.32
CA ALA A 312 -6.11 -28.38 -2.27
C ALA A 312 -5.44 -28.40 -3.66
N ILE A 313 -4.11 -28.59 -3.72
CA ILE A 313 -3.40 -28.80 -5.00
C ILE A 313 -3.74 -30.18 -5.60
N ALA A 314 -3.88 -31.21 -4.77
CA ALA A 314 -4.19 -32.57 -5.21
C ALA A 314 -5.59 -32.68 -5.84
N GLU A 315 -6.54 -31.82 -5.49
CA GLU A 315 -7.84 -31.73 -6.17
C GLU A 315 -7.71 -31.47 -7.67
N LEU A 316 -6.67 -30.72 -8.09
CA LEU A 316 -6.40 -30.43 -9.50
C LEU A 316 -5.95 -31.66 -10.30
N THR A 317 -5.64 -32.79 -9.65
CA THR A 317 -5.34 -34.05 -10.37
C THR A 317 -6.55 -34.60 -11.15
N GLN A 318 -7.75 -34.15 -10.79
CA GLN A 318 -9.02 -34.47 -11.45
C GLN A 318 -9.50 -33.36 -12.39
N HIS A 319 -8.65 -32.37 -12.68
CA HIS A 319 -9.00 -31.25 -13.53
C HIS A 319 -9.38 -31.68 -14.95
N LYS A 320 -10.33 -30.97 -15.59
CA LYS A 320 -10.84 -31.31 -16.93
C LYS A 320 -9.77 -31.19 -18.02
N ARG A 321 -8.79 -30.29 -17.83
CA ARG A 321 -7.62 -30.16 -18.71
C ARG A 321 -6.54 -31.16 -18.29
N GLU A 322 -6.24 -32.09 -19.19
CA GLU A 322 -5.26 -33.17 -18.96
C GLU A 322 -3.85 -32.64 -18.62
N GLU A 323 -3.43 -31.51 -19.21
CA GLU A 323 -2.13 -30.89 -18.90
C GLU A 323 -2.04 -30.44 -17.44
N ILE A 324 -3.10 -29.80 -16.93
CA ILE A 324 -3.21 -29.39 -15.53
C ILE A 324 -3.25 -30.62 -14.63
N ALA A 325 -4.08 -31.61 -14.97
CA ALA A 325 -4.21 -32.84 -14.19
C ALA A 325 -2.87 -33.60 -14.08
N ARG A 326 -2.10 -33.68 -15.17
CA ARG A 326 -0.79 -34.33 -15.20
C ARG A 326 0.24 -33.57 -14.36
N ALA A 327 0.34 -32.25 -14.55
CA ALA A 327 1.27 -31.41 -13.78
C ALA A 327 0.93 -31.44 -12.28
N ALA A 328 -0.36 -31.41 -11.93
CA ALA A 328 -0.83 -31.51 -10.55
C ALA A 328 -0.42 -32.83 -9.89
N ARG A 329 -0.42 -33.96 -10.62
CA ARG A 329 0.07 -35.25 -10.09
C ARG A 329 1.56 -35.19 -9.75
N THR A 330 2.38 -34.70 -10.68
CA THR A 330 3.83 -34.53 -10.45
C THR A 330 4.11 -33.67 -9.22
N VAL A 331 3.39 -32.55 -9.09
CA VAL A 331 3.54 -31.63 -7.96
C VAL A 331 3.02 -32.25 -6.66
N SER A 332 1.89 -32.96 -6.68
CA SER A 332 1.32 -33.63 -5.50
C SER A 332 2.23 -34.73 -4.97
N ASP A 333 2.86 -35.50 -5.85
CA ASP A 333 3.84 -36.53 -5.48
C ASP A 333 5.07 -35.90 -4.79
N ARG A 334 5.52 -34.73 -5.26
CA ARG A 334 6.59 -33.97 -4.63
C ARG A 334 6.19 -33.50 -3.24
N LEU A 335 5.03 -32.84 -3.12
CA LEU A 335 4.53 -32.30 -1.85
C LEU A 335 4.29 -33.39 -0.81
N THR A 336 3.79 -34.56 -1.22
CA THR A 336 3.60 -35.71 -0.33
C THR A 336 4.92 -36.13 0.32
N LYS A 337 5.99 -36.27 -0.47
CA LYS A 337 7.32 -36.61 0.03
C LYS A 337 7.88 -35.54 0.97
N GLU A 338 7.68 -34.27 0.65
CA GLU A 338 8.11 -33.15 1.50
C GLU A 338 7.39 -33.17 2.86
N ILE A 339 6.07 -33.39 2.87
CA ILE A 339 5.27 -33.47 4.10
C ILE A 339 5.67 -34.69 4.95
N GLU A 340 5.86 -35.86 4.34
CA GLU A 340 6.31 -37.06 5.05
C GLU A 340 7.68 -36.86 5.70
N SER A 341 8.61 -36.24 4.97
CA SER A 341 9.94 -35.89 5.49
C SER A 341 9.85 -34.91 6.65
N GLU A 342 9.00 -33.88 6.56
CA GLU A 342 8.83 -32.90 7.64
C GLU A 342 8.22 -33.56 8.88
N ARG A 343 7.20 -34.43 8.73
CA ARG A 343 6.64 -35.19 9.85
C ARG A 343 7.65 -36.11 10.51
N ALA A 344 8.53 -36.75 9.73
CA ALA A 344 9.59 -37.60 10.27
C ALA A 344 10.59 -36.79 11.10
N ARG A 345 10.95 -35.61 10.60
CA ARG A 345 11.84 -34.67 11.29
C ARG A 345 11.22 -34.17 12.60
N GLU A 346 9.95 -33.76 12.57
CA GLU A 346 9.23 -33.29 13.77
C GLU A 346 9.18 -34.37 14.86
N ARG A 347 8.87 -35.63 14.49
CA ARG A 347 8.89 -36.76 15.44
C ARG A 347 10.27 -36.99 16.05
N GLN A 348 11.33 -36.92 15.23
CA GLN A 348 12.69 -37.10 15.72
C GLN A 348 13.07 -35.98 16.70
N GLU A 349 12.73 -34.74 16.38
CA GLU A 349 12.96 -33.61 17.28
C GLU A 349 12.21 -33.81 18.60
N ASP A 350 10.92 -34.16 18.58
CA ASP A 350 10.13 -34.44 19.79
C ASP A 350 10.75 -35.55 20.66
N GLU A 351 11.18 -36.66 20.06
CA GLU A 351 11.86 -37.76 20.76
C GLU A 351 13.20 -37.32 21.41
N GLU A 352 13.99 -36.50 20.72
CA GLU A 352 15.24 -35.93 21.24
C GLU A 352 15.00 -34.93 22.38
N TRP A 353 13.91 -34.15 22.30
CA TRP A 353 13.51 -33.24 23.37
C TRP A 353 13.08 -34.02 24.61
N GLU A 354 12.23 -35.05 24.49
CA GLU A 354 11.77 -35.88 25.62
C GLU A 354 12.95 -36.55 26.37
N GLN A 355 13.93 -37.08 25.65
CA GLN A 355 15.12 -37.73 26.23
C GLN A 355 16.05 -36.77 27.00
N ARG A 356 15.92 -35.45 26.81
CA ARG A 356 16.73 -34.44 27.53
C ARG A 356 16.13 -33.99 28.87
N PHE A 357 14.86 -34.33 29.12
CA PHE A 357 14.15 -33.98 30.36
C PHE A 357 13.93 -35.18 31.30
N GLU A 358 14.27 -36.39 30.87
CA GLU A 358 14.52 -37.55 31.74
C GLU A 358 15.94 -37.52 32.30
#